data_AF-A0A838NTD7-F1
#
_entry.id   AF-A0A838NTD7-F1
#
_cell.length_a   1.000
_cell.length_b   1.000
_cell.length_c   1.000
_cell.angle_alpha   90.00
_cell.angle_beta   90.00
_cell.angle_gamma   90.00
#
_symmetry.space_group_name_H-M   'P 1'
#
loop_
_entity.id
_entity.type
_entity.pdbx_description
1 polymer ?
#
loop_
_entity_poly.entity_id
_entity_poly.type
_entity_poly.pdbx_seq_one_letter_code
_entity_poly.pdbx_strand_id
1 'polypeptide(L)'
;MTSHLSIARLRTRRARRAALCASISAGLFVAFPQEASAQGAGSISGAAISKVGRDTRKLRVSAADAGGSVQFIHNSPAGMSRFRGSVSCFSMSGGVVQMSGVVDKGETATGTLLDGKAFAITIQAGSSPQSFSLPNFGDARSIGACSGGRAETVPVTEFGFKLQ
;
A
#
# COMPACT_ATOMS: atom_id res chain seq x y z
N MET A 1 -18.08 -5.32 -75.76
CA MET A 1 -19.20 -6.10 -76.31
C MET A 1 -20.13 -6.43 -75.15
N THR A 2 -21.20 -5.63 -75.01
CA THR A 2 -22.61 -6.05 -75.15
C THR A 2 -23.08 -6.88 -73.94
N SER A 3 -23.64 -6.24 -72.91
CA SER A 3 -25.08 -5.88 -72.77
C SER A 3 -26.01 -7.09 -72.71
N HIS A 4 -26.78 -7.20 -71.63
CA HIS A 4 -28.26 -7.30 -71.55
C HIS A 4 -28.65 -7.77 -70.13
N LEU A 5 -29.30 -6.92 -69.33
CA LEU A 5 -30.75 -6.87 -69.06
C LEU A 5 -31.28 -8.18 -68.40
N SER A 6 -31.93 -8.17 -67.24
CA SER A 6 -33.28 -7.61 -67.10
C SER A 6 -33.72 -7.37 -65.64
N ILE A 7 -34.59 -6.37 -65.54
CA ILE A 7 -35.39 -5.89 -64.42
C ILE A 7 -36.58 -6.84 -64.16
N ALA A 8 -36.94 -7.11 -62.90
CA ALA A 8 -38.35 -7.10 -62.44
C ALA A 8 -38.49 -7.27 -60.93
N ARG A 9 -39.40 -6.47 -60.38
CA ARG A 9 -39.76 -6.27 -58.97
C ARG A 9 -40.57 -7.45 -58.42
N LEU A 10 -40.49 -7.69 -57.11
CA LEU A 10 -41.68 -7.99 -56.31
C LEU A 10 -41.50 -7.54 -54.84
N ARG A 11 -42.34 -6.61 -54.40
CA ARG A 11 -42.55 -6.25 -52.99
C ARG A 11 -43.52 -7.28 -52.40
N THR A 12 -43.22 -7.89 -51.25
CA THR A 12 -44.22 -8.04 -50.16
C THR A 12 -43.64 -8.50 -48.82
N ARG A 13 -43.95 -7.69 -47.81
CA ARG A 13 -44.09 -7.88 -46.36
C ARG A 13 -44.12 -9.31 -45.80
N ARG A 14 -43.39 -9.55 -44.70
CA ARG A 14 -43.88 -10.01 -43.37
C ARG A 14 -42.67 -10.38 -42.50
N ALA A 15 -42.39 -9.59 -41.47
CA ALA A 15 -42.85 -9.79 -40.09
C ALA A 15 -41.99 -10.80 -39.30
N ARG A 16 -41.20 -10.21 -38.39
CA ARG A 16 -40.73 -10.70 -37.08
C ARG A 16 -41.01 -12.16 -36.75
N ARG A 17 -39.95 -12.93 -36.50
CA ARG A 17 -39.93 -13.94 -35.44
C ARG A 17 -38.59 -13.87 -34.71
N ALA A 18 -38.69 -13.55 -33.42
CA ALA A 18 -37.65 -13.73 -32.44
C ALA A 18 -37.60 -15.21 -32.01
N ALA A 19 -36.38 -15.72 -31.80
CA ALA A 19 -36.01 -16.83 -30.90
C ALA A 19 -34.47 -16.90 -30.97
N LEU A 20 -33.71 -16.42 -29.99
CA LEU A 20 -33.32 -17.04 -28.71
C LEU A 20 -32.39 -18.27 -28.85
N CYS A 21 -31.41 -18.32 -27.93
CA CYS A 21 -30.43 -19.37 -27.60
C CYS A 21 -29.01 -19.12 -28.14
N ALA A 22 -28.09 -18.61 -27.32
CA ALA A 22 -27.39 -19.25 -26.19
C ALA A 22 -25.98 -19.68 -26.63
N SER A 23 -24.98 -18.86 -26.32
CA SER A 23 -23.56 -19.21 -26.43
C SER A 23 -23.04 -19.57 -25.04
N ILE A 24 -22.67 -20.84 -24.90
CA ILE A 24 -22.04 -21.45 -23.73
C ILE A 24 -20.59 -20.97 -23.65
N SER A 25 -20.25 -20.22 -22.61
CA SER A 25 -18.86 -19.83 -22.30
C SER A 25 -18.26 -20.85 -21.33
N ALA A 26 -17.51 -21.81 -21.85
CA ALA A 26 -16.64 -22.68 -21.04
C ALA A 26 -15.24 -22.04 -20.94
N GLY A 27 -15.02 -21.26 -19.90
CA GLY A 27 -13.71 -20.70 -19.54
C GLY A 27 -13.56 -20.75 -18.03
N LEU A 28 -13.07 -21.88 -17.51
CA LEU A 28 -12.85 -22.09 -16.09
C LEU A 28 -11.56 -21.39 -15.65
N PHE A 29 -11.60 -20.07 -15.47
CA PHE A 29 -10.61 -19.38 -14.66
C PHE A 29 -10.96 -19.63 -13.20
N VAL A 30 -10.18 -20.48 -12.53
CA VAL A 30 -10.17 -20.55 -11.06
C VAL A 30 -9.54 -19.24 -10.58
N ALA A 31 -10.36 -18.21 -10.47
CA ALA A 31 -10.00 -17.01 -9.72
C ALA A 31 -9.91 -17.44 -8.26
N PHE A 32 -8.68 -17.58 -7.76
CA PHE A 32 -8.44 -17.52 -6.33
C PHE A 32 -9.10 -16.24 -5.82
N PRO A 33 -10.02 -16.28 -4.85
CA PRO A 33 -10.38 -15.07 -4.15
C PRO A 33 -9.11 -14.60 -3.47
N GLN A 34 -8.46 -13.59 -4.06
CA GLN A 34 -7.52 -12.77 -3.33
C GLN A 34 -8.35 -12.21 -2.18
N GLU A 35 -8.15 -12.75 -0.97
CA GLU A 35 -8.68 -12.17 0.24
C GLU A 35 -8.16 -10.73 0.26
N ALA A 36 -8.97 -9.82 -0.27
CA ALA A 36 -8.91 -8.43 0.11
C ALA A 36 -9.24 -8.46 1.60
N SER A 37 -8.19 -8.58 2.41
CA SER A 37 -8.26 -8.37 3.85
C SER A 37 -9.02 -7.08 4.00
N ALA A 38 -10.23 -7.14 4.56
CA ALA A 38 -11.07 -5.97 4.71
C ALA A 38 -10.25 -4.91 5.46
N GLN A 39 -9.74 -3.93 4.72
CA GLN A 39 -8.99 -2.82 5.29
C GLN A 39 -10.00 -2.04 6.11
N GLY A 40 -9.86 -2.09 7.44
CA GLY A 40 -10.72 -1.34 8.33
C GLY A 40 -10.54 0.15 8.05
N ALA A 41 -11.62 0.82 7.65
CA ALA A 41 -11.65 2.26 7.42
C ALA A 41 -11.01 2.97 8.61
N GLY A 42 -9.82 3.55 8.40
CA GLY A 42 -9.07 4.14 9.50
C GLY A 42 -7.85 4.91 9.04
N SER A 43 -7.39 5.78 9.93
CA SER A 43 -6.20 6.57 9.72
C SER A 43 -5.35 6.67 10.98
N ILE A 44 -4.07 6.93 10.77
CA ILE A 44 -3.12 7.21 11.83
C ILE A 44 -2.45 8.56 11.55
N SER A 45 -2.34 9.38 12.59
CA SER A 45 -1.47 10.54 12.56
C SER A 45 -0.72 10.69 13.86
N GLY A 46 0.51 11.19 13.78
CA GLY A 46 1.29 11.48 14.97
C GLY A 46 2.77 11.63 14.69
N ALA A 47 3.47 11.97 15.76
CA ALA A 47 4.91 11.88 15.84
C ALA A 47 5.23 11.12 17.11
N ALA A 48 6.29 10.32 17.06
CA ALA A 48 6.84 9.66 18.22
C ALA A 48 8.35 9.86 18.24
N ILE A 49 8.87 10.03 19.44
CA ILE A 49 10.29 10.07 19.72
C ILE A 49 10.62 8.92 20.66
N SER A 50 11.71 8.23 20.38
CA SER A 50 12.34 7.27 21.27
C SER A 50 13.74 7.74 21.61
N LYS A 51 14.09 7.78 22.89
CA LYS A 51 15.42 8.15 23.39
C LYS A 51 16.00 6.99 24.21
N VAL A 52 17.16 6.48 23.79
CA VAL A 52 17.89 5.42 24.51
C VAL A 52 19.36 5.83 24.57
N GLY A 53 19.82 6.29 25.73
CA GLY A 53 21.17 6.83 25.87
C GLY A 53 21.39 8.03 24.92
N ARG A 54 22.38 7.92 24.03
CA ARG A 54 22.66 8.94 22.99
C ARG A 54 21.85 8.74 21.71
N ASP A 55 21.16 7.62 21.56
CA ASP A 55 20.35 7.33 20.39
C ASP A 55 18.98 8.01 20.48
N THR A 56 18.65 8.80 19.47
CA THR A 56 17.33 9.40 19.32
C THR A 56 16.71 9.00 18.00
N ARG A 57 15.48 8.50 18.04
CA ARG A 57 14.70 8.10 16.87
C ARG A 57 13.43 8.91 16.85
N LYS A 58 13.10 9.50 15.70
CA LYS A 58 11.86 10.23 15.48
C LYS A 58 11.14 9.62 14.30
N LEU A 59 9.90 9.21 14.51
CA LEU A 59 9.00 8.73 13.47
C LEU A 59 7.80 9.69 13.41
N ARG A 60 7.46 10.18 12.22
CA ARG A 60 6.24 10.95 11.97
C ARG A 60 5.45 10.26 10.87
N VAL A 61 4.16 10.09 11.09
CA VAL A 61 3.25 9.43 10.15
C VAL A 61 1.98 10.25 9.98
N SER A 62 1.48 10.25 8.76
CA SER A 62 0.10 10.61 8.42
C SER A 62 -0.34 9.67 7.31
N ALA A 63 -1.13 8.65 7.62
CA ALA A 63 -1.54 7.61 6.67
C ALA A 63 -2.94 7.08 6.91
N ALA A 64 -3.59 6.64 5.84
CA ALA A 64 -4.89 5.98 5.82
C ALA A 64 -4.89 4.92 4.70
N ASP A 65 -6.03 4.25 4.49
CA ASP A 65 -6.17 3.19 3.47
C ASP A 65 -5.80 3.66 2.05
N ALA A 66 -6.07 4.93 1.74
CA ALA A 66 -5.74 5.55 0.44
C ALA A 66 -4.24 5.93 0.29
N GLY A 67 -3.43 5.69 1.33
CA GLY A 67 -2.01 6.03 1.37
C GLY A 67 -1.68 7.12 2.38
N GLY A 68 -0.50 7.70 2.24
CA GLY A 68 -0.01 8.70 3.18
C GLY A 68 1.47 9.01 3.06
N SER A 69 2.03 9.55 4.15
CA SER A 69 3.45 9.88 4.22
C SER A 69 4.06 9.44 5.55
N VAL A 70 5.36 9.18 5.49
CA VAL A 70 6.19 8.87 6.65
C VAL A 70 7.47 9.70 6.60
N GLN A 71 7.97 10.06 7.78
CA GLN A 71 9.30 10.58 7.95
C GLN A 71 9.97 9.86 9.12
N PHE A 72 11.20 9.43 8.93
CA PHE A 72 12.02 8.84 9.97
C PHE A 72 13.37 9.55 10.05
N ILE A 73 13.84 9.78 11.28
CA ILE A 73 15.17 10.31 11.58
C ILE A 73 15.73 9.48 12.73
N HIS A 74 16.94 8.96 12.56
CA HIS A 74 17.70 8.26 13.59
C HIS A 74 19.04 8.96 13.75
N ASN A 75 19.24 9.55 14.92
CA ASN A 75 20.52 10.13 15.32
C ASN A 75 21.18 9.16 16.30
N SER A 76 22.24 8.48 15.86
CA SER A 76 23.02 7.54 16.66
C SER A 76 24.48 8.00 16.75
N PRO A 77 25.29 7.43 17.66
CA PRO A 77 26.74 7.65 17.65
C PRO A 77 27.42 7.28 16.33
N ALA A 78 26.83 6.38 15.54
CA ALA A 78 27.33 5.99 14.22
C ALA A 78 26.95 6.97 13.10
N GLY A 79 26.14 8.00 13.40
CA GLY A 79 25.74 9.04 12.47
C GLY A 79 24.22 9.18 12.33
N MET A 80 23.80 9.99 11.35
CA MET A 80 22.39 10.30 11.12
C MET A 80 21.84 9.52 9.93
N SER A 81 20.79 8.73 10.15
CA SER A 81 19.96 8.19 9.06
C SER A 81 18.65 8.95 8.98
N ARG A 82 18.16 9.24 7.77
CA ARG A 82 16.90 9.96 7.58
C ARG A 82 16.23 9.52 6.29
N PHE A 83 14.90 9.44 6.31
CA PHE A 83 14.14 9.32 5.07
C PHE A 83 12.75 9.94 5.19
N ARG A 84 12.18 10.25 4.03
CA ARG A 84 10.77 10.53 3.82
C ARG A 84 10.25 9.59 2.74
N GLY A 85 9.02 9.12 2.91
CA GLY A 85 8.42 8.18 1.98
C GLY A 85 6.91 8.34 1.88
N SER A 86 6.41 7.83 0.77
CA SER A 86 4.98 7.71 0.47
C SER A 86 4.49 6.32 0.90
N VAL A 87 3.43 6.28 1.70
CA VAL A 87 2.77 5.05 2.15
C VAL A 87 1.83 4.58 1.04
N SER A 88 1.99 3.34 0.59
CA SER A 88 1.14 2.72 -0.43
C SER A 88 0.30 1.56 0.11
N CYS A 89 0.65 1.02 1.28
CA CYS A 89 -0.18 0.06 2.00
C CYS A 89 -0.31 0.50 3.45
N PHE A 90 -1.54 0.46 3.94
CA PHE A 90 -1.89 0.70 5.32
C PHE A 90 -2.84 -0.41 5.78
N SER A 91 -2.56 -0.99 6.94
CA SER A 91 -3.41 -1.97 7.59
C SER A 91 -3.43 -1.70 9.08
N MET A 92 -4.62 -1.77 9.67
CA MET A 92 -4.82 -1.55 11.10
C MET A 92 -5.69 -2.66 11.68
N SER A 93 -5.21 -3.29 12.74
CA SER A 93 -5.98 -4.29 13.49
C SER A 93 -5.56 -4.30 14.95
N GLY A 94 -6.53 -4.27 15.87
CA GLY A 94 -6.27 -4.36 17.31
C GLY A 94 -5.30 -3.29 17.85
N GLY A 95 -5.31 -2.09 17.28
CA GLY A 95 -4.38 -1.01 17.66
C GLY A 95 -2.94 -1.21 17.17
N VAL A 96 -2.68 -2.21 16.33
CA VAL A 96 -1.44 -2.41 15.60
C VAL A 96 -1.63 -1.89 14.17
N VAL A 97 -0.77 -0.99 13.76
CA VAL A 97 -0.70 -0.47 12.40
C VAL A 97 0.52 -1.07 11.71
N GLN A 98 0.30 -1.65 10.54
CA GLN A 98 1.35 -2.03 9.60
C GLN A 98 1.27 -1.13 8.39
N MET A 99 2.40 -0.55 8.00
CA MET A 99 2.49 0.28 6.82
C MET A 99 3.71 -0.07 6.01
N SER A 100 3.56 0.00 4.69
CA SER A 100 4.66 -0.11 3.76
C SER A 100 4.49 0.89 2.63
N GLY A 101 5.59 1.19 1.96
CA GLY A 101 5.62 2.23 0.95
C GLY A 101 6.97 2.35 0.29
N VAL A 102 7.19 3.48 -0.38
CA VAL A 102 8.43 3.79 -1.09
C VAL A 102 9.08 5.02 -0.48
N VAL A 103 10.39 4.99 -0.33
CA VAL A 103 11.20 6.12 0.09
C VAL A 103 11.34 7.10 -1.07
N ASP A 104 10.81 8.32 -0.90
CA ASP A 104 10.93 9.37 -1.91
C ASP A 104 12.34 9.96 -1.88
N LYS A 105 12.85 10.19 -0.66
CA LYS A 105 14.20 10.68 -0.39
C LYS A 105 14.74 10.13 0.92
N GLY A 106 15.96 9.60 0.91
CA GLY A 106 16.59 9.17 2.16
C GLY A 106 18.02 8.66 2.01
N GLU A 107 18.69 8.58 3.16
CA GLU A 107 20.08 8.16 3.27
C GLU A 107 20.33 7.54 4.65
N THR A 108 21.15 6.50 4.70
CA THR A 108 21.65 5.91 5.96
C THR A 108 22.83 6.70 6.52
N ALA A 109 23.17 6.47 7.79
CA ALA A 109 24.35 7.05 8.41
C ALA A 109 25.67 6.71 7.69
N THR A 110 25.70 5.59 6.95
CA THR A 110 26.86 5.14 6.16
C THR A 110 26.89 5.72 4.74
N GLY A 111 25.97 6.60 4.40
CA GLY A 111 25.89 7.23 3.07
C GLY A 111 25.16 6.39 2.01
N THR A 112 24.45 5.33 2.39
CA THR A 112 23.68 4.52 1.44
C THR A 112 22.39 5.23 1.09
N LEU A 113 22.17 5.50 -0.21
CA LEU A 113 20.93 6.08 -0.71
C LEU A 113 19.76 5.12 -0.57
N LEU A 114 18.63 5.65 -0.10
CA LEU A 114 17.38 4.91 0.08
C LEU A 114 16.32 5.29 -0.95
N ASP A 115 16.56 6.28 -1.79
CA ASP A 115 15.63 6.73 -2.84
C ASP A 115 15.11 5.55 -3.68
N GLY A 116 13.78 5.43 -3.80
CA GLY A 116 13.13 4.36 -4.56
C GLY A 116 13.12 2.99 -3.87
N LYS A 117 13.74 2.85 -2.70
CA LYS A 117 13.62 1.62 -1.89
C LYS A 117 12.25 1.56 -1.22
N ALA A 118 11.76 0.35 -1.02
CA ALA A 118 10.60 0.12 -0.20
C ALA A 118 10.96 0.19 1.29
N PHE A 119 10.01 0.66 2.09
CA PHE A 119 10.08 0.60 3.54
C PHE A 119 8.89 -0.16 4.10
N ALA A 120 9.05 -0.73 5.30
CA ALA A 120 7.93 -1.17 6.12
C ALA A 120 8.16 -0.87 7.60
N ILE A 121 7.07 -0.55 8.30
CA ILE A 121 7.05 -0.15 9.71
C ILE A 121 5.80 -0.74 10.39
N THR A 122 5.94 -1.10 11.67
CA THR A 122 4.86 -1.50 12.57
C THR A 122 4.75 -0.48 13.69
N ILE A 123 3.54 -0.10 14.06
CA ILE A 123 3.25 0.80 15.18
C ILE A 123 2.23 0.13 16.10
N GLN A 124 2.52 0.07 17.39
CA GLN A 124 1.59 -0.35 18.43
C GLN A 124 1.00 0.92 19.07
N ALA A 125 -0.14 1.37 18.56
CA ALA A 125 -0.81 2.60 18.99
C ALA A 125 -1.95 2.35 20.02
N GLY A 126 -2.50 1.13 20.06
CA GLY A 126 -3.59 0.76 20.98
C GLY A 126 -3.16 0.37 22.39
N SER A 127 -1.86 0.29 22.67
CA SER A 127 -1.32 -0.07 23.99
C SER A 127 -0.64 1.11 24.67
N SER A 128 -0.63 1.10 26.01
CA SER A 128 0.24 1.97 26.82
C SER A 128 1.26 1.10 27.58
N PRO A 129 2.57 1.30 27.38
CA PRO A 129 3.20 2.29 26.49
C PRO A 129 3.07 1.94 24.99
N GLN A 130 3.04 2.98 24.15
CA GLN A 130 3.09 2.82 22.68
C GLN A 130 4.52 2.49 22.21
N SER A 131 4.64 1.85 21.05
CA SER A 131 5.94 1.54 20.43
C SER A 131 5.87 1.59 18.91
N PHE A 132 7.03 1.66 18.25
CA PHE A 132 7.14 1.45 16.80
C PHE A 132 8.39 0.65 16.44
N SER A 133 8.36 -0.10 15.35
CA SER A 133 9.53 -0.84 14.87
C SER A 133 10.52 0.01 14.11
N LEU A 134 11.79 -0.42 14.12
CA LEU A 134 12.76 0.15 13.19
C LEU A 134 12.35 -0.17 11.74
N PRO A 135 12.54 0.78 10.81
CA PRO A 135 12.23 0.56 9.40
C PRO A 135 12.98 -0.66 8.85
N ASN A 136 12.27 -1.50 8.11
CA ASN A 136 12.87 -2.46 7.20
C ASN A 136 13.00 -1.83 5.81
N PHE A 137 14.12 -2.00 5.13
CA PHE A 137 14.36 -1.45 3.79
C PHE A 137 14.73 -2.55 2.81
N GLY A 138 14.23 -2.44 1.59
CA GLY A 138 14.54 -3.38 0.52
C GLY A 138 13.98 -2.92 -0.82
N ASP A 139 14.05 -3.77 -1.83
CA ASP A 139 13.33 -3.52 -3.08
C ASP A 139 11.82 -3.75 -2.89
N ALA A 140 10.98 -3.13 -3.72
CA ALA A 140 9.52 -3.27 -3.62
C ALA A 140 9.01 -4.71 -3.78
N ARG A 141 9.79 -5.59 -4.44
CA ARG A 141 9.46 -7.02 -4.54
C ARG A 141 9.83 -7.81 -3.29
N SER A 142 10.71 -7.26 -2.45
CA SER A 142 11.22 -7.90 -1.22
C SER A 142 10.43 -7.51 0.03
N ILE A 143 9.82 -6.31 0.01
CA ILE A 143 8.93 -5.81 1.06
C ILE A 143 7.49 -6.02 0.59
N GLY A 144 6.80 -6.98 1.20
CA GLY A 144 5.39 -7.25 0.90
C GLY A 144 4.48 -6.07 1.27
N ALA A 145 3.29 -6.03 0.65
CA ALA A 145 2.26 -5.08 1.03
C ALA A 145 1.89 -5.24 2.51
N CYS A 146 1.96 -4.16 3.28
CA CYS A 146 1.65 -4.13 4.71
C CYS A 146 2.48 -5.15 5.52
N SER A 147 3.70 -5.49 5.10
CA SER A 147 4.52 -6.55 5.74
C SER A 147 5.06 -6.23 7.14
N GLY A 148 4.78 -5.04 7.69
CA GLY A 148 5.35 -4.59 8.97
C GLY A 148 6.88 -4.36 8.92
N GLY A 149 7.40 -3.67 9.92
CA GLY A 149 8.83 -3.35 10.00
C GLY A 149 9.68 -4.45 10.64
N ARG A 150 10.88 -4.09 11.10
CA ARG A 150 11.78 -5.02 11.80
C ARG A 150 11.17 -5.51 13.12
N ALA A 151 11.61 -6.67 13.61
CA ALA A 151 11.17 -7.19 14.91
C ALA A 151 11.63 -6.31 16.10
N GLU A 152 12.69 -5.52 15.90
CA GLU A 152 13.18 -4.56 16.89
C GLU A 152 12.23 -3.36 17.00
N THR A 153 11.51 -3.28 18.13
CA THR A 153 10.63 -2.18 18.48
C THR A 153 11.24 -1.27 19.51
N VAL A 154 11.01 0.03 19.37
CA VAL A 154 11.45 1.05 20.32
C VAL A 154 10.27 1.71 21.01
N PRO A 155 10.35 1.98 22.33
CA PRO A 155 9.27 2.61 23.05
C PRO A 155 9.11 4.06 22.63
N VAL A 156 7.88 4.54 22.69
CA VAL A 156 7.57 5.96 22.54
C VAL A 156 7.82 6.65 23.88
N THR A 157 8.81 7.55 23.92
CA THR A 157 9.17 8.34 25.11
C THR A 157 8.53 9.73 25.11
N GLU A 158 8.30 10.31 23.93
CA GLU A 158 7.67 11.63 23.78
C GLU A 158 6.84 11.68 22.48
N PHE A 159 5.70 12.37 22.54
CA PHE A 159 4.69 12.46 21.46
C PHE A 159 4.11 11.08 21.10
N GLY A 160 2.81 10.99 20.76
CA GLY A 160 2.14 9.71 20.52
C GLY A 160 1.50 9.60 19.15
N PHE A 161 1.11 8.38 18.80
CA PHE A 161 0.29 8.09 17.64
C PHE A 161 -1.19 8.12 18.00
N LYS A 162 -2.01 8.64 17.10
CA LYS A 162 -3.46 8.75 17.25
C LYS A 162 -4.11 8.01 16.10
N LEU A 163 -4.98 7.06 16.44
CA LEU A 163 -5.87 6.40 15.47
C LEU A 163 -7.15 7.23 15.34
N GLN A 164 -7.67 7.35 14.13
CA GLN A 164 -8.86 8.14 13.78
C GLN A 164 -9.74 7.38 12.81
#